data_AF-A0A6N8IUE7-F1
#
_entry.id   AF-A0A6N8IUE7-F1
#
_cell.length_a   1.000
_cell.length_b   1.000
_cell.length_c   1.000
_cell.angle_alpha   90.00
_cell.angle_beta   90.00
_cell.angle_gamma   90.00
#
_symmetry.space_group_name_H-M   'P 1'
#
loop_
_entity.id
_entity.type
_entity.pdbx_description
1 polymer ?
#
loop_
_entity_poly.entity_id
_entity_poly.type
_entity_poly.pdbx_seq_one_letter_code
_entity_poly.pdbx_strand_id
1 'polypeptide(L)'
;MADKQTVRLGAGSGFWGDALDPAMEVLREGNVDYLCFDFLAELTMALLQRQRQKNPQAGYIPDAVQAMKAMMPLARERGTRLISNGGGVNPRSGAERIVEDARALGLQGTRVALVEGDDLLGRIDELLAAGLRLPHMETGDEDFARVRGRVVAANVYTDASGIVEGLQGGADVVIAGRVSDNALYVGPVMHEFGWRHDAAHADRIAAAITLGHIVECASACSGGMSSRFAEMPHMGRVGFPIVDFHADGSAEIGKVAGSGGRVDAHTVKEHLVYEIADPRAYLMPDGVADFTSLRLQETGPDRVRVSGVRGRGRPDTLKLVIGYQDGWIGESLAFFPWPHAYERALKARETMLERFERMGLQADQVHFDFVGLNVLHGPAAPLPDAKRLADCNEVGLRCAVRTRTAEEAEKVRRAGAHLWIMGPGGTSFGTPMKPRPVVSLWPTLIPRELVRQSVSILEA
;
A
#
# COMPACT_ATOMS: atom_id res chain seq x y z
N MET A 1 4.80 24.28 -24.56
CA MET A 1 5.30 24.20 -23.16
C MET A 1 6.78 24.52 -23.22
N ALA A 2 7.30 25.36 -22.33
CA ALA A 2 8.74 25.60 -22.27
C ALA A 2 9.44 24.26 -22.03
N ASP A 3 10.62 24.05 -22.63
CA ASP A 3 11.44 22.82 -22.53
C ASP A 3 11.91 22.63 -21.08
N LYS A 4 11.00 22.16 -20.23
CA LYS A 4 11.24 21.94 -18.81
C LYS A 4 12.32 20.87 -18.70
N GLN A 5 13.46 21.22 -18.11
CA GLN A 5 14.60 20.30 -17.96
C GLN A 5 14.54 19.48 -16.68
N THR A 6 13.76 19.96 -15.70
CA THR A 6 13.59 19.33 -14.39
C THR A 6 12.13 19.41 -13.95
N VAL A 7 11.58 18.29 -13.47
CA VAL A 7 10.26 18.20 -12.83
C VAL A 7 10.49 17.85 -11.36
N ARG A 8 9.92 18.66 -10.46
CA ARG A 8 10.04 18.42 -9.03
C ARG A 8 8.78 17.75 -8.49
N LEU A 9 8.94 16.56 -7.92
CA LEU A 9 7.86 15.74 -7.38
C LEU A 9 8.02 15.62 -5.86
N GLY A 10 6.92 15.51 -5.13
CA GLY A 10 6.91 15.17 -3.71
C GLY A 10 6.05 13.94 -3.43
N ALA A 11 6.40 13.19 -2.39
CA ALA A 11 5.47 12.20 -1.81
C ALA A 11 4.49 12.89 -0.87
N GLY A 12 3.22 12.50 -0.96
CA GLY A 12 2.11 13.01 -0.15
C GLY A 12 1.50 11.95 0.77
N SER A 13 1.68 10.67 0.48
CA SER A 13 1.34 9.54 1.36
C SER A 13 1.97 8.26 0.81
N GLY A 14 2.20 7.27 1.69
CA GLY A 14 2.62 5.92 1.32
C GLY A 14 1.64 4.80 1.68
N PHE A 15 0.55 5.10 2.40
CA PHE A 15 -0.49 4.13 2.75
C PHE A 15 -1.78 4.82 3.23
N TRP A 16 -2.87 4.04 3.36
CA TRP A 16 -4.11 4.52 4.00
C TRP A 16 -3.94 4.70 5.52
N GLY A 17 -3.97 5.96 5.96
CA GLY A 17 -3.81 6.37 7.35
C GLY A 17 -2.48 7.05 7.63
N ASP A 18 -1.72 7.39 6.58
CA ASP A 18 -0.44 8.08 6.68
C ASP A 18 -0.57 9.53 7.20
N ALA A 19 0.56 10.08 7.65
CA ALA A 19 0.65 11.43 8.18
C ALA A 19 0.45 12.50 7.10
N LEU A 20 -0.49 13.41 7.33
CA LEU A 20 -0.75 14.54 6.42
C LEU A 20 0.23 15.70 6.64
N ASP A 21 0.82 15.84 7.82
CA ASP A 21 1.68 16.98 8.16
C ASP A 21 3.01 17.02 7.39
N PRO A 22 3.74 15.92 7.12
CA PRO A 22 4.91 15.96 6.25
C PRO A 22 4.55 16.29 4.80
N ALA A 23 3.40 15.81 4.30
CA ALA A 23 2.91 16.17 2.97
C ALA A 23 2.60 17.68 2.87
N MET A 24 1.99 18.25 3.91
CA MET A 24 1.78 19.70 4.02
C MET A 24 3.11 20.48 4.11
N GLU A 25 4.14 19.95 4.78
CA GLU A 25 5.49 20.53 4.83
C GLU A 25 6.12 20.54 3.42
N VAL A 26 6.03 19.43 2.68
CA VAL A 26 6.47 19.34 1.28
C VAL A 26 5.74 20.36 0.40
N LEU A 27 4.41 20.50 0.55
CA LEU A 27 3.65 21.47 -0.23
C LEU A 27 4.02 22.93 0.09
N ARG A 28 4.30 23.25 1.36
CA ARG A 28 4.64 24.61 1.80
C ARG A 28 6.06 25.02 1.42
N GLU A 29 7.01 24.11 1.56
CA GLU A 29 8.44 24.42 1.58
C GLU A 29 9.23 23.69 0.48
N GLY A 30 8.68 22.62 -0.10
CA GLY A 30 9.35 21.79 -1.10
C GLY A 30 9.42 22.41 -2.49
N ASN A 31 8.54 23.36 -2.82
CA ASN A 31 8.41 23.96 -4.16
C ASN A 31 8.24 22.87 -5.25
N VAL A 32 7.31 21.95 -5.03
CA VAL A 32 7.05 20.81 -5.92
C VAL A 32 6.04 21.19 -7.01
N ASP A 33 6.25 20.67 -8.21
CA ASP A 33 5.30 20.76 -9.32
C ASP A 33 4.12 19.80 -9.10
N TYR A 34 4.41 18.62 -8.54
CA TYR A 34 3.43 17.57 -8.29
C TYR A 34 3.60 16.99 -6.89
N LEU A 35 2.47 16.67 -6.25
CA LEU A 35 2.44 15.92 -5.01
C LEU A 35 1.62 14.63 -5.20
N CYS A 36 2.26 13.50 -4.94
CA CYS A 36 1.77 12.17 -5.30
C CYS A 36 1.35 11.39 -4.06
N PHE A 37 0.14 10.85 -4.03
CA PHE A 37 -0.46 10.21 -2.86
C PHE A 37 -0.85 8.77 -3.16
N ASP A 38 -0.07 7.84 -2.61
CA ASP A 38 -0.41 6.42 -2.61
C ASP A 38 -1.18 6.05 -1.33
N PHE A 39 -2.32 5.41 -1.51
CA PHE A 39 -3.18 4.92 -0.43
C PHE A 39 -3.54 3.43 -0.56
N LEU A 40 -3.16 2.77 -1.65
CA LEU A 40 -3.73 1.48 -2.01
C LEU A 40 -2.73 0.34 -1.83
N ALA A 41 -3.14 -0.67 -1.07
CA ALA A 41 -2.53 -2.00 -1.02
C ALA A 41 -3.58 -3.06 -1.42
N GLU A 42 -3.17 -4.30 -1.69
CA GLU A 42 -4.08 -5.38 -2.08
C GLU A 42 -5.20 -5.59 -1.05
N LEU A 43 -4.87 -5.55 0.24
CA LEU A 43 -5.87 -5.69 1.32
C LEU A 43 -6.85 -4.50 1.35
N THR A 44 -6.36 -3.29 1.06
CA THR A 44 -7.18 -2.07 1.04
C THR A 44 -8.31 -2.18 0.03
N MET A 45 -8.04 -2.71 -1.16
CA MET A 45 -9.05 -2.89 -2.22
C MET A 45 -10.22 -3.76 -1.75
N ALA A 46 -9.94 -4.86 -1.07
CA ALA A 46 -10.95 -5.74 -0.50
C ALA A 46 -11.81 -5.04 0.58
N LEU A 47 -11.18 -4.22 1.42
CA LEU A 47 -11.89 -3.46 2.46
C LEU A 47 -12.82 -2.41 1.84
N LEU A 48 -12.35 -1.68 0.84
CA LEU A 48 -13.12 -0.66 0.13
C LEU A 48 -14.29 -1.26 -0.61
N GLN A 49 -14.10 -2.42 -1.24
CA GLN A 49 -15.18 -3.13 -1.92
C GLN A 49 -16.29 -3.55 -0.97
N ARG A 50 -15.93 -4.00 0.24
CA ARG A 50 -16.92 -4.29 1.29
C ARG A 50 -17.66 -3.03 1.75
N GLN A 51 -16.99 -1.87 1.78
CA GLN A 51 -17.66 -0.60 2.07
C GLN A 51 -18.65 -0.23 0.95
N ARG A 52 -18.23 -0.34 -0.32
CA ARG A 52 -19.07 -0.09 -1.50
C ARG A 52 -20.31 -0.99 -1.55
N GLN A 53 -20.17 -2.26 -1.19
CA GLN A 53 -21.30 -3.20 -1.09
C GLN A 53 -22.36 -2.77 -0.07
N LYS A 54 -21.95 -2.08 1.00
CA LYS A 54 -22.87 -1.54 2.02
C LYS A 54 -23.43 -0.18 1.64
N ASN A 55 -22.64 0.65 0.98
CA ASN A 55 -23.01 1.98 0.51
C ASN A 55 -22.42 2.17 -0.90
N PRO A 56 -23.24 2.23 -1.96
CA PRO A 56 -22.76 2.40 -3.34
C PRO A 56 -21.92 3.66 -3.58
N GLN A 57 -22.05 4.69 -2.73
CA GLN A 57 -21.26 5.93 -2.80
C GLN A 57 -19.90 5.85 -2.06
N ALA A 58 -19.63 4.75 -1.37
CA ALA A 58 -18.34 4.48 -0.75
C ALA A 58 -17.42 3.69 -1.70
N GLY A 59 -16.21 3.37 -1.25
CA GLY A 59 -15.23 2.58 -2.01
C GLY A 59 -14.02 3.37 -2.52
N TYR A 60 -14.00 4.68 -2.33
CA TYR A 60 -12.79 5.50 -2.38
C TYR A 60 -12.19 5.64 -0.96
N ILE A 61 -10.93 6.06 -0.87
CA ILE A 61 -10.23 6.30 0.39
C ILE A 61 -10.71 7.65 0.98
N PRO A 62 -11.40 7.66 2.14
CA PRO A 62 -11.88 8.91 2.73
C PRO A 62 -10.76 9.91 3.01
N ASP A 63 -9.61 9.42 3.45
CA ASP A 63 -8.44 10.21 3.80
C ASP A 63 -7.83 10.90 2.56
N ALA A 64 -7.90 10.27 1.38
CA ALA A 64 -7.44 10.86 0.13
C ALA A 64 -8.26 12.10 -0.21
N VAL A 65 -9.59 12.00 -0.15
CA VAL A 65 -10.49 13.14 -0.39
C VAL A 65 -10.28 14.24 0.64
N GLN A 66 -10.09 13.88 1.92
CA GLN A 66 -9.80 14.84 2.97
C GLN A 66 -8.45 15.55 2.75
N ALA A 67 -7.41 14.82 2.33
CA ALA A 67 -6.12 15.37 1.97
C ALA A 67 -6.26 16.35 0.79
N MET A 68 -6.94 15.96 -0.30
CA MET A 68 -7.19 16.87 -1.43
C MET A 68 -7.90 18.14 -0.96
N LYS A 69 -8.98 18.02 -0.18
CA LYS A 69 -9.70 19.17 0.37
C LYS A 69 -8.79 20.10 1.18
N ALA A 70 -7.95 19.55 2.06
CA ALA A 70 -7.06 20.32 2.90
C ALA A 70 -5.94 21.03 2.11
N MET A 71 -5.46 20.40 1.04
CA MET A 71 -4.26 20.81 0.31
C MET A 71 -4.54 21.66 -0.93
N MET A 72 -5.69 21.47 -1.58
CA MET A 72 -6.07 22.16 -2.82
C MET A 72 -5.90 23.70 -2.78
N PRO A 73 -6.29 24.44 -1.72
CA PRO A 73 -6.12 25.89 -1.70
C PRO A 73 -4.65 26.31 -1.86
N LEU A 74 -3.76 25.70 -1.07
CA LEU A 74 -2.33 26.01 -1.11
C LEU A 74 -1.67 25.45 -2.39
N ALA A 75 -2.10 24.28 -2.85
CA ALA A 75 -1.61 23.71 -4.10
C ALA A 75 -1.90 24.64 -5.29
N ARG A 76 -3.10 25.23 -5.34
CA ARG A 76 -3.46 26.21 -6.38
C ARG A 76 -2.62 27.49 -6.28
N GLU A 77 -2.38 28.01 -5.08
CA GLU A 77 -1.51 29.17 -4.86
C GLU A 77 -0.07 28.91 -5.37
N ARG A 78 0.45 27.69 -5.14
CA ARG A 78 1.80 27.29 -5.53
C ARG A 78 1.92 26.80 -6.98
N GLY A 79 0.80 26.58 -7.66
CA GLY A 79 0.79 25.93 -8.98
C GLY A 79 1.14 24.44 -8.93
N THR A 80 1.04 23.81 -7.76
CA THR A 80 1.26 22.37 -7.57
C THR A 80 0.01 21.58 -7.96
N ARG A 81 0.18 20.49 -8.71
CA ARG A 81 -0.89 19.54 -9.04
C ARG A 81 -0.88 18.34 -8.08
N LEU A 82 -2.06 17.83 -7.74
CA LEU A 82 -2.21 16.70 -6.82
C LEU A 82 -2.56 15.43 -7.60
N ILE A 83 -1.89 14.31 -7.33
CA ILE A 83 -2.13 13.04 -8.04
C ILE A 83 -2.32 11.93 -7.00
N SER A 84 -3.38 11.14 -7.11
CA SER A 84 -3.65 10.08 -6.15
C SER A 84 -4.31 8.85 -6.77
N ASN A 85 -3.98 7.66 -6.26
CA ASN A 85 -4.73 6.42 -6.51
C ASN A 85 -5.84 6.20 -5.46
N GLY A 86 -6.10 7.17 -4.58
CA GLY A 86 -7.08 7.08 -3.50
C GLY A 86 -8.54 6.96 -3.96
N GLY A 87 -8.82 6.87 -5.26
CA GLY A 87 -10.15 6.56 -5.79
C GLY A 87 -10.57 5.12 -5.51
N GLY A 88 -9.61 4.21 -5.28
CA GLY A 88 -9.90 2.85 -4.83
C GLY A 88 -10.78 2.06 -5.81
N VAL A 89 -11.86 1.44 -5.31
CA VAL A 89 -12.84 0.71 -6.14
C VAL A 89 -14.03 1.58 -6.56
N ASN A 90 -14.03 2.87 -6.22
CA ASN A 90 -15.06 3.82 -6.65
C ASN A 90 -14.45 5.22 -6.89
N PRO A 91 -13.53 5.34 -7.86
CA PRO A 91 -12.83 6.59 -8.13
C PRO A 91 -13.81 7.70 -8.56
N ARG A 92 -14.94 7.36 -9.19
CA ARG A 92 -15.98 8.31 -9.59
C ARG A 92 -16.58 9.08 -8.42
N SER A 93 -17.08 8.38 -7.39
CA SER A 93 -17.62 9.05 -6.20
C SER A 93 -16.54 9.86 -5.46
N GLY A 94 -15.29 9.40 -5.50
CA GLY A 94 -14.15 10.18 -4.98
C GLY A 94 -13.93 11.49 -5.74
N ALA A 95 -13.93 11.44 -7.08
CA ALA A 95 -13.78 12.62 -7.94
C ALA A 95 -14.92 13.62 -7.78
N GLU A 96 -16.17 13.14 -7.77
CA GLU A 96 -17.36 13.97 -7.56
C GLU A 96 -17.29 14.70 -6.22
N ARG A 97 -16.85 14.01 -5.16
CA ARG A 97 -16.68 14.63 -3.85
C ARG A 97 -15.56 15.68 -3.82
N ILE A 98 -14.44 15.44 -4.50
CA ILE A 98 -13.36 16.43 -4.61
C ILE A 98 -13.86 17.70 -5.33
N VAL A 99 -14.66 17.55 -6.38
CA VAL A 99 -15.30 18.66 -7.10
C VAL A 99 -16.25 19.45 -6.18
N GLU A 100 -17.09 18.77 -5.41
CA GLU A 100 -17.96 19.40 -4.41
C GLU A 100 -17.15 20.17 -3.36
N ASP A 101 -16.06 19.60 -2.86
CA ASP A 101 -15.19 20.23 -1.88
C ASP A 101 -14.47 21.46 -2.48
N ALA A 102 -14.02 21.40 -3.74
CA ALA A 102 -13.45 22.55 -4.45
C ALA A 102 -14.47 23.70 -4.61
N ARG A 103 -15.73 23.40 -4.96
CA ARG A 103 -16.83 24.38 -5.01
C ARG A 103 -17.05 25.05 -3.65
N ALA A 104 -17.10 24.24 -2.59
CA ALA A 104 -17.31 24.73 -1.22
C ALA A 104 -16.15 25.63 -0.73
N LEU A 105 -14.93 25.40 -1.22
CA LEU A 105 -13.75 26.21 -0.94
C LEU A 105 -13.65 27.47 -1.82
N GLY A 106 -14.58 27.70 -2.75
CA GLY A 106 -14.53 28.82 -3.68
C GLY A 106 -13.48 28.68 -4.79
N LEU A 107 -12.95 27.48 -5.02
CA LEU A 107 -11.94 27.19 -6.04
C LEU A 107 -12.59 26.84 -7.39
N GLN A 108 -13.40 27.75 -7.93
CA GLN A 108 -14.09 27.52 -9.21
C GLN A 108 -13.10 27.31 -10.37
N GLY A 109 -13.52 26.48 -11.33
CA GLY A 109 -12.68 26.06 -12.45
C GLY A 109 -11.55 25.10 -12.06
N THR A 110 -11.60 24.52 -10.84
CA THR A 110 -10.72 23.38 -10.50
C THR A 110 -11.10 22.20 -11.38
N ARG A 111 -10.13 21.65 -12.11
CA ARG A 111 -10.31 20.49 -12.97
C ARG A 111 -9.81 19.22 -12.28
N VAL A 112 -10.70 18.25 -12.14
CA VAL A 112 -10.43 16.94 -11.54
C VAL A 112 -10.47 15.88 -12.63
N ALA A 113 -9.33 15.24 -12.93
CA ALA A 113 -9.28 14.10 -13.81
C ALA A 113 -9.61 12.81 -13.04
N LEU A 114 -10.67 12.14 -13.46
CA LEU A 114 -11.07 10.81 -13.04
C LEU A 114 -10.44 9.78 -13.97
N VAL A 115 -9.62 8.87 -13.43
CA VAL A 115 -9.02 7.75 -14.16
C VAL A 115 -9.64 6.42 -13.70
N GLU A 116 -10.26 5.71 -14.64
CA GLU A 116 -10.94 4.42 -14.42
C GLU A 116 -10.38 3.35 -15.37
N GLY A 117 -10.80 2.08 -15.19
CA GLY A 117 -10.51 0.97 -16.12
C GLY A 117 -9.78 -0.22 -15.50
N ASP A 118 -9.46 -0.16 -14.21
CA ASP A 118 -8.79 -1.21 -13.46
C ASP A 118 -9.74 -2.31 -12.95
N ASP A 119 -11.01 -1.96 -12.67
CA ASP A 119 -12.03 -2.89 -12.15
C ASP A 119 -12.56 -3.82 -13.26
N LEU A 120 -12.21 -5.11 -13.15
CA LEU A 120 -12.65 -6.17 -14.04
C LEU A 120 -13.72 -7.07 -13.43
N LEU A 121 -14.22 -6.77 -12.22
CA LEU A 121 -15.16 -7.64 -11.51
C LEU A 121 -16.40 -7.97 -12.35
N GLY A 122 -16.95 -6.96 -13.03
CA GLY A 122 -18.11 -7.11 -13.91
C GLY A 122 -17.82 -7.82 -15.24
N ARG A 123 -16.55 -7.99 -15.60
CA ARG A 123 -16.10 -8.59 -16.87
C ARG A 123 -15.47 -9.97 -16.72
N ILE A 124 -15.23 -10.45 -15.49
CA ILE A 124 -14.56 -11.74 -15.26
C ILE A 124 -15.26 -12.88 -16.02
N ASP A 125 -16.58 -12.99 -15.96
CA ASP A 125 -17.30 -14.12 -16.57
C ASP A 125 -17.23 -14.09 -18.10
N GLU A 126 -17.33 -12.88 -18.68
CA GLU A 126 -17.16 -12.66 -20.12
C GLU A 126 -15.76 -13.10 -20.56
N LEU A 127 -14.73 -12.70 -19.82
CA LEU A 127 -13.34 -13.02 -20.12
C LEU A 127 -13.06 -14.53 -20.00
N LEU A 128 -13.59 -15.18 -18.95
CA LEU A 128 -13.48 -16.64 -18.79
C LEU A 128 -14.18 -17.38 -19.93
N ALA A 129 -15.37 -16.92 -20.35
CA ALA A 129 -16.09 -17.50 -21.49
C ALA A 129 -15.33 -17.31 -22.82
N ALA A 130 -14.57 -16.22 -22.95
CA ALA A 130 -13.68 -15.97 -24.08
C ALA A 130 -12.35 -16.78 -24.02
N GLY A 131 -12.18 -17.65 -23.01
CA GLY A 131 -11.02 -18.53 -22.88
C GLY A 131 -9.86 -17.97 -22.07
N LEU A 132 -10.04 -16.83 -21.38
CA LEU A 132 -9.03 -16.34 -20.45
C LEU A 132 -8.83 -17.35 -19.33
N ARG A 133 -7.58 -17.71 -19.07
CA ARG A 133 -7.20 -18.51 -17.89
C ARG A 133 -6.62 -17.60 -16.83
N LEU A 134 -6.91 -17.90 -15.57
CA LEU A 134 -6.48 -17.13 -14.41
C LEU A 134 -5.69 -18.03 -13.43
N PRO A 135 -4.54 -18.58 -13.82
CA PRO A 135 -3.74 -19.39 -12.92
C PRO A 135 -3.20 -18.54 -11.76
N HIS A 136 -3.19 -19.11 -10.55
CA HIS A 136 -2.61 -18.45 -9.40
C HIS A 136 -1.08 -18.34 -9.57
N MET A 137 -0.53 -17.12 -9.49
CA MET A 137 0.88 -16.86 -9.80
C MET A 137 1.86 -17.64 -8.91
N GLU A 138 1.55 -17.78 -7.63
CA GLU A 138 2.47 -18.41 -6.67
C GLU A 138 2.37 -19.94 -6.61
N THR A 139 1.15 -20.49 -6.69
CA THR A 139 0.90 -21.93 -6.49
C THR A 139 0.72 -22.68 -7.81
N GLY A 140 0.49 -21.97 -8.92
CA GLY A 140 0.13 -22.57 -10.21
C GLY A 140 -1.28 -23.18 -10.24
N ASP A 141 -2.12 -22.94 -9.23
CA ASP A 141 -3.49 -23.47 -9.20
C ASP A 141 -4.30 -22.88 -10.36
N GLU A 142 -4.84 -23.74 -11.22
CA GLU A 142 -5.65 -23.36 -12.38
C GLU A 142 -7.16 -23.38 -12.11
N ASP A 143 -7.60 -23.93 -10.96
CA ASP A 143 -9.02 -24.08 -10.61
C ASP A 143 -9.61 -22.81 -10.00
N PHE A 144 -9.64 -21.74 -10.80
CA PHE A 144 -10.26 -20.49 -10.41
C PHE A 144 -11.78 -20.63 -10.17
N ALA A 145 -12.43 -21.61 -10.81
CA ALA A 145 -13.86 -21.88 -10.66
C ALA A 145 -14.24 -22.17 -9.19
N ARG A 146 -13.35 -22.82 -8.42
CA ARG A 146 -13.51 -23.10 -6.99
C ARG A 146 -13.69 -21.84 -6.13
N VAL A 147 -13.10 -20.72 -6.52
CA VAL A 147 -13.17 -19.45 -5.77
C VAL A 147 -14.13 -18.45 -6.40
N ARG A 148 -14.49 -18.62 -7.68
CA ARG A 148 -15.29 -17.66 -8.46
C ARG A 148 -16.55 -17.17 -7.75
N GLY A 149 -17.33 -18.07 -7.14
CA GLY A 149 -18.58 -17.72 -6.44
C GLY A 149 -18.40 -16.84 -5.20
N ARG A 150 -17.15 -16.66 -4.73
CA ARG A 150 -16.80 -15.86 -3.54
C ARG A 150 -15.97 -14.62 -3.89
N VAL A 151 -15.70 -14.38 -5.17
CA VAL A 151 -14.94 -13.22 -5.63
C VAL A 151 -15.71 -11.95 -5.31
N VAL A 152 -15.03 -11.01 -4.67
CA VAL A 152 -15.58 -9.71 -4.28
C VAL A 152 -14.94 -8.55 -5.02
N ALA A 153 -13.65 -8.65 -5.38
CA ALA A 153 -12.89 -7.60 -6.05
C ALA A 153 -11.98 -8.21 -7.13
N ALA A 154 -11.70 -7.46 -8.19
CA ALA A 154 -10.82 -7.86 -9.27
C ALA A 154 -10.25 -6.61 -9.95
N ASN A 155 -9.06 -6.19 -9.52
CA ASN A 155 -8.48 -4.92 -9.95
C ASN A 155 -7.10 -5.16 -10.57
N VAL A 156 -6.87 -4.51 -11.72
CA VAL A 156 -5.61 -4.57 -12.46
C VAL A 156 -4.68 -3.45 -12.00
N TYR A 157 -3.40 -3.76 -11.87
CA TYR A 157 -2.37 -2.72 -11.74
C TYR A 157 -2.17 -2.10 -13.11
N THR A 158 -2.80 -0.95 -13.33
CA THR A 158 -2.73 -0.22 -14.61
C THR A 158 -1.55 0.75 -14.66
N ASP A 159 -1.20 1.21 -15.86
CA ASP A 159 -0.06 2.09 -16.12
C ASP A 159 -0.41 3.58 -15.97
N ALA A 160 0.56 4.46 -16.18
CA ALA A 160 0.38 5.89 -16.00
C ALA A 160 -0.38 6.61 -17.13
N SER A 161 -0.89 5.90 -18.15
CA SER A 161 -1.48 6.51 -19.35
C SER A 161 -2.65 7.44 -19.02
N GLY A 162 -3.56 7.01 -18.14
CA GLY A 162 -4.70 7.82 -17.71
C GLY A 162 -4.30 9.05 -16.89
N ILE A 163 -3.20 8.97 -16.12
CA ILE A 163 -2.65 10.13 -15.41
C ILE A 163 -2.10 11.14 -16.43
N VAL A 164 -1.33 10.68 -17.43
CA VAL A 164 -0.80 11.53 -18.51
C VAL A 164 -1.93 12.24 -19.26
N GLU A 165 -2.98 11.50 -19.65
CA GLU A 165 -4.15 12.06 -20.35
C GLU A 165 -4.90 13.08 -19.47
N GLY A 166 -5.10 12.79 -18.18
CA GLY A 166 -5.70 13.73 -17.23
C GLY A 166 -4.92 15.04 -17.11
N LEU A 167 -3.59 14.95 -17.00
CA LEU A 167 -2.71 16.12 -16.94
C LEU A 167 -2.69 16.90 -18.26
N GLN A 168 -2.76 16.23 -19.42
CA GLN A 168 -2.95 16.88 -20.73
C GLN A 168 -4.27 17.64 -20.82
N GLY A 169 -5.33 17.15 -20.16
CA GLY A 169 -6.60 17.84 -19.97
C GLY A 169 -6.52 19.08 -19.06
N GLY A 170 -5.36 19.37 -18.48
CA GLY A 170 -5.13 20.51 -17.60
C GLY A 170 -5.67 20.32 -16.19
N ALA A 171 -5.74 19.07 -15.71
CA ALA A 171 -6.21 18.75 -14.37
C ALA A 171 -5.31 19.36 -13.29
N ASP A 172 -5.95 19.93 -12.27
CA ASP A 172 -5.32 20.37 -11.03
C ASP A 172 -5.20 19.20 -10.03
N VAL A 173 -6.15 18.28 -10.09
CA VAL A 173 -6.19 17.04 -9.30
C VAL A 173 -6.43 15.84 -10.23
N VAL A 174 -5.63 14.78 -10.10
CA VAL A 174 -5.87 13.49 -10.73
C VAL A 174 -6.23 12.48 -9.65
N ILE A 175 -7.35 11.78 -9.81
CA ILE A 175 -7.79 10.71 -8.93
C ILE A 175 -8.04 9.44 -9.76
N ALA A 176 -7.29 8.39 -9.43
CA ALA A 176 -7.35 7.10 -10.11
C ALA A 176 -7.91 6.01 -9.20
N GLY A 177 -8.44 4.93 -9.82
CA GLY A 177 -8.59 3.63 -9.17
C GLY A 177 -7.24 2.94 -8.96
N ARG A 178 -7.14 1.62 -9.19
CA ARG A 178 -5.85 0.91 -9.11
C ARG A 178 -4.95 1.22 -10.32
N VAL A 179 -3.91 1.99 -10.06
CA VAL A 179 -2.68 2.09 -10.87
C VAL A 179 -1.53 1.42 -10.09
N SER A 180 -0.40 1.12 -10.74
CA SER A 180 0.82 0.82 -9.97
C SER A 180 1.23 2.03 -9.15
N ASP A 181 1.85 1.78 -8.01
CA ASP A 181 2.18 2.81 -7.02
C ASP A 181 3.11 3.89 -7.64
N ASN A 182 4.13 3.44 -8.38
CA ASN A 182 5.03 4.31 -9.14
C ASN A 182 4.38 5.04 -10.32
N ALA A 183 3.21 4.61 -10.82
CA ALA A 183 2.53 5.31 -11.92
C ALA A 183 2.18 6.75 -11.53
N LEU A 184 1.97 7.01 -10.23
CA LEU A 184 1.73 8.34 -9.67
C LEU A 184 2.90 9.30 -9.94
N TYR A 185 4.13 8.78 -10.07
CA TYR A 185 5.34 9.54 -10.37
C TYR A 185 5.74 9.44 -11.85
N VAL A 186 5.52 8.28 -12.48
CA VAL A 186 5.79 8.09 -13.92
C VAL A 186 4.90 9.01 -14.76
N GLY A 187 3.62 9.12 -14.42
CA GLY A 187 2.64 9.95 -15.12
C GLY A 187 3.04 11.42 -15.28
N PRO A 188 3.29 12.18 -14.20
CA PRO A 188 3.71 13.58 -14.32
C PRO A 188 5.05 13.74 -15.05
N VAL A 189 6.02 12.83 -14.85
CA VAL A 189 7.31 12.87 -15.56
C VAL A 189 7.13 12.68 -17.07
N MET A 190 6.35 11.68 -17.47
CA MET A 190 6.06 11.42 -18.87
C MET A 190 5.26 12.57 -19.50
N HIS A 191 4.31 13.15 -18.77
CA HIS A 191 3.52 14.30 -19.22
C HIS A 191 4.41 15.50 -19.53
N GLU A 192 5.26 15.91 -18.59
CA GLU A 192 6.09 17.12 -18.71
C GLU A 192 7.16 16.99 -19.80
N PHE A 193 7.80 15.82 -19.92
CA PHE A 193 8.84 15.59 -20.93
C PHE A 193 8.31 15.04 -22.25
N GLY A 194 7.00 14.81 -22.38
CA GLY A 194 6.37 14.30 -23.60
C GLY A 194 6.80 12.89 -24.01
N TRP A 195 7.22 12.06 -23.06
CA TRP A 195 7.67 10.69 -23.33
C TRP A 195 6.51 9.77 -23.69
N ARG A 196 6.82 8.76 -24.50
CA ARG A 196 5.86 7.77 -24.97
C ARG A 196 6.36 6.37 -24.62
N HIS A 197 5.46 5.39 -24.51
CA HIS A 197 5.83 3.99 -24.34
C HIS A 197 6.40 3.39 -25.64
N ASP A 198 7.55 3.90 -26.08
CA ASP A 198 8.31 3.43 -27.23
C ASP A 198 9.74 3.03 -26.82
N ALA A 199 10.49 2.46 -27.76
CA ALA A 199 11.85 2.02 -27.50
C ALA A 199 12.83 3.18 -27.20
N ALA A 200 12.56 4.39 -27.69
CA ALA A 200 13.44 5.55 -27.51
C ALA A 200 13.37 6.12 -26.08
N HIS A 201 12.26 5.89 -25.37
CA HIS A 201 12.06 6.35 -24.00
C HIS A 201 12.16 5.25 -22.95
N ALA A 202 12.43 4.00 -23.33
CA ALA A 202 12.40 2.85 -22.42
C ALA A 202 13.29 3.03 -21.17
N ASP A 203 14.54 3.48 -21.33
CA ASP A 203 15.45 3.74 -20.20
C ASP A 203 14.94 4.88 -19.31
N ARG A 204 14.33 5.92 -19.89
CA ARG A 204 13.83 7.07 -19.15
C ARG A 204 12.57 6.73 -18.35
N ILE A 205 11.69 5.92 -18.93
CA ILE A 205 10.52 5.37 -18.22
C ILE A 205 10.96 4.41 -17.12
N ALA A 206 11.97 3.58 -17.37
CA ALA A 206 12.56 2.72 -16.34
C ALA A 206 13.17 3.53 -15.19
N ALA A 207 13.80 4.67 -15.48
CA ALA A 207 14.26 5.60 -14.46
C ALA A 207 13.08 6.17 -13.66
N ALA A 208 12.00 6.61 -14.32
CA ALA A 208 10.80 7.09 -13.64
C ALA A 208 10.15 6.02 -12.74
N ILE A 209 10.09 4.77 -13.22
CA ILE A 209 9.62 3.62 -12.42
C ILE A 209 10.51 3.42 -11.20
N THR A 210 11.84 3.42 -11.39
CA THR A 210 12.81 3.20 -10.30
C THR A 210 12.69 4.29 -9.24
N LEU A 211 12.55 5.55 -9.64
CA LEU A 211 12.42 6.64 -8.68
C LEU A 211 11.07 6.67 -7.99
N GLY A 212 9.99 6.44 -8.75
CA GLY A 212 8.65 6.25 -8.17
C GLY A 212 8.69 5.17 -7.09
N HIS A 213 9.32 4.02 -7.39
CA HIS A 213 9.49 2.95 -6.43
C HIS A 213 10.27 3.37 -5.18
N ILE A 214 11.33 4.18 -5.31
CA ILE A 214 12.08 4.65 -4.15
C ILE A 214 11.21 5.57 -3.27
N VAL A 215 10.27 6.35 -3.82
CA VAL A 215 9.57 7.40 -3.05
C VAL A 215 8.08 7.14 -2.78
N GLU A 216 7.46 6.10 -3.37
CA GLU A 216 6.02 5.81 -3.28
C GLU A 216 5.53 5.50 -1.86
N CYS A 217 6.37 4.91 -1.00
CA CYS A 217 6.04 4.70 0.42
C CYS A 217 6.48 5.87 1.33
N ALA A 218 6.53 7.08 0.76
CA ALA A 218 6.83 8.34 1.43
C ALA A 218 8.05 8.26 2.36
N SER A 219 7.84 8.26 3.68
CA SER A 219 8.93 8.34 4.67
C SER A 219 9.92 7.17 4.64
N ALA A 220 9.62 6.08 3.94
CA ALA A 220 10.43 4.87 3.95
C ALA A 220 11.87 5.12 3.47
N CYS A 221 12.08 5.81 2.32
CA CYS A 221 13.42 6.14 1.83
C CYS A 221 14.09 7.31 2.57
N SER A 222 13.36 8.01 3.43
CA SER A 222 13.88 9.04 4.35
C SER A 222 14.08 8.51 5.79
N GLY A 223 14.11 7.19 5.96
CA GLY A 223 14.49 6.54 7.23
C GLY A 223 13.34 5.95 8.03
N GLY A 224 12.09 6.11 7.58
CA GLY A 224 10.87 5.57 8.21
C GLY A 224 10.88 4.07 8.46
N MET A 225 11.55 3.32 7.58
CA MET A 225 11.65 1.86 7.65
C MET A 225 13.10 1.36 7.71
N SER A 226 14.04 2.23 8.11
CA SER A 226 15.45 1.88 8.06
C SER A 226 15.83 0.85 9.11
N SER A 227 16.71 -0.09 8.74
CA SER A 227 17.39 -0.98 9.71
C SER A 227 18.27 -0.19 10.69
N ARG A 228 18.64 1.04 10.35
CA ARG A 228 19.37 1.99 11.21
C ARG A 228 18.43 2.85 12.07
N PHE A 229 17.26 2.32 12.45
CA PHE A 229 16.22 3.05 13.19
C PHE A 229 16.73 3.84 14.42
N ALA A 230 17.72 3.29 15.14
CA ALA A 230 18.29 3.92 16.34
C ALA A 230 19.05 5.23 16.05
N GLU A 231 19.51 5.42 14.80
CA GLU A 231 20.24 6.60 14.38
C GLU A 231 19.35 7.67 13.72
N MET A 232 18.07 7.36 13.50
CA MET A 232 17.19 8.22 12.72
C MET A 232 16.76 9.46 13.52
N PRO A 233 17.04 10.67 13.02
CA PRO A 233 16.78 11.89 13.77
C PRO A 233 15.29 12.25 13.74
N HIS A 234 14.73 12.70 14.86
CA HIS A 234 13.43 13.38 14.93
C HIS A 234 12.27 12.67 14.18
N MET A 235 12.12 11.35 14.33
CA MET A 235 11.14 10.56 13.56
C MET A 235 9.67 10.98 13.73
N GLY A 236 9.31 11.65 14.82
CA GLY A 236 7.97 12.26 14.96
C GLY A 236 7.71 13.44 14.01
N ARG A 237 8.73 13.89 13.26
CA ARG A 237 8.69 14.94 12.23
C ARG A 237 9.41 14.46 10.95
N VAL A 238 9.36 13.15 10.66
CA VAL A 238 10.04 12.58 9.48
C VAL A 238 9.63 13.29 8.20
N GLY A 239 10.60 13.73 7.40
CA GLY A 239 10.32 14.44 6.14
C GLY A 239 9.94 13.46 5.03
N PHE A 240 8.90 13.79 4.27
CA PHE A 240 8.59 13.05 3.04
C PHE A 240 9.57 13.42 1.91
N PRO A 241 9.92 12.46 1.04
CA PRO A 241 10.91 12.67 -0.01
C PRO A 241 10.39 13.62 -1.10
N ILE A 242 11.34 14.37 -1.66
CA ILE A 242 11.22 15.23 -2.83
C ILE A 242 12.21 14.71 -3.88
N VAL A 243 11.79 14.69 -5.14
CA VAL A 243 12.61 14.25 -6.27
C VAL A 243 12.74 15.39 -7.27
N ASP A 244 13.97 15.80 -7.57
CA ASP A 244 14.31 16.65 -8.71
C ASP A 244 14.62 15.76 -9.92
N PHE A 245 13.62 15.48 -10.76
CA PHE A 245 13.74 14.57 -11.90
C PHE A 245 14.18 15.30 -13.16
N HIS A 246 15.25 14.86 -13.83
CA HIS A 246 15.76 15.47 -15.05
C HIS A 246 15.34 14.73 -16.34
N ALA A 247 15.25 15.47 -17.45
CA ALA A 247 14.85 14.94 -18.74
C ALA A 247 15.77 13.82 -19.31
N ASP A 248 16.97 13.64 -18.76
CA ASP A 248 17.90 12.58 -19.14
C ASP A 248 17.66 11.25 -18.39
N GLY A 249 16.73 11.22 -17.43
CA GLY A 249 16.47 10.05 -16.58
C GLY A 249 17.30 10.02 -15.29
N SER A 250 18.13 11.02 -15.02
CA SER A 250 18.75 11.19 -13.70
C SER A 250 17.87 12.00 -12.76
N ALA A 251 18.08 11.87 -11.46
CA ALA A 251 17.42 12.71 -10.49
C ALA A 251 18.20 12.86 -9.19
N GLU A 252 17.76 13.81 -8.36
CA GLU A 252 18.22 13.96 -6.99
C GLU A 252 17.04 13.74 -6.02
N ILE A 253 17.21 12.80 -5.09
CA ILE A 253 16.27 12.53 -4.00
C ILE A 253 16.73 13.32 -2.79
N GLY A 254 15.81 14.03 -2.15
CA GLY A 254 16.05 14.69 -0.87
C GLY A 254 14.78 14.86 -0.06
N LYS A 255 14.79 15.78 0.90
CA LYS A 255 13.64 16.15 1.73
C LYS A 255 13.69 17.63 2.11
N VAL A 256 12.61 18.16 2.67
CA VAL A 256 12.58 19.54 3.17
C VAL A 256 13.66 19.74 4.24
N ALA A 257 14.43 20.82 4.16
CA ALA A 257 15.51 21.11 5.09
C ALA A 257 14.97 21.30 6.52
N GLY A 258 15.61 20.66 7.51
CA GLY A 258 15.17 20.74 8.91
C GLY A 258 14.05 19.77 9.31
N SER A 259 13.51 18.98 8.36
CA SER A 259 12.65 17.82 8.67
C SER A 259 13.46 16.65 9.24
N GLY A 260 12.79 15.75 9.97
CA GLY A 260 13.38 14.54 10.54
C GLY A 260 13.70 13.48 9.50
N GLY A 261 14.18 12.33 9.97
CA GLY A 261 14.70 11.26 9.12
C GLY A 261 16.03 11.61 8.46
N ARG A 262 16.49 10.72 7.58
CA ARG A 262 17.74 10.87 6.83
C ARG A 262 17.55 10.33 5.41
N VAL A 263 18.05 11.05 4.43
CA VAL A 263 18.19 10.56 3.05
C VAL A 263 19.67 10.37 2.76
N ASP A 264 20.13 9.12 2.71
CA ASP A 264 21.49 8.77 2.32
C ASP A 264 21.48 7.56 1.38
N ALA A 265 22.64 7.15 0.85
CA ALA A 265 22.66 6.02 -0.07
C ALA A 265 22.22 4.71 0.60
N HIS A 266 22.23 4.61 1.93
CA HIS A 266 21.76 3.44 2.66
C HIS A 266 20.24 3.39 2.69
N THR A 267 19.57 4.48 3.10
CA THR A 267 18.10 4.52 3.16
C THR A 267 17.46 4.39 1.77
N VAL A 268 18.09 4.97 0.74
CA VAL A 268 17.66 4.79 -0.65
C VAL A 268 17.80 3.33 -1.10
N LYS A 269 18.88 2.63 -0.72
CA LYS A 269 19.06 1.20 -1.06
C LYS A 269 18.06 0.31 -0.33
N GLU A 270 17.75 0.60 0.93
CA GLU A 270 16.77 -0.17 1.70
C GLU A 270 15.41 -0.18 1.02
N HIS A 271 14.97 0.98 0.52
CA HIS A 271 13.72 1.05 -0.24
C HIS A 271 13.84 0.50 -1.66
N LEU A 272 14.97 0.67 -2.33
CA LEU A 272 15.18 0.14 -3.68
C LEU A 272 15.09 -1.39 -3.74
N VAL A 273 15.42 -2.10 -2.66
CA VAL A 273 15.32 -3.58 -2.58
C VAL A 273 14.04 -4.06 -1.87
N TYR A 274 13.16 -3.13 -1.49
CA TYR A 274 11.90 -3.44 -0.84
C TYR A 274 10.93 -4.09 -1.83
N GLU A 275 10.34 -5.23 -1.44
CA GLU A 275 9.37 -5.96 -2.28
C GLU A 275 9.87 -6.37 -3.68
N ILE A 276 11.20 -6.48 -3.85
CA ILE A 276 11.81 -6.87 -5.12
C ILE A 276 12.09 -8.37 -5.17
N ALA A 277 11.49 -9.05 -6.16
CA ALA A 277 11.78 -10.45 -6.46
C ALA A 277 13.03 -10.59 -7.36
N ASP A 278 12.99 -10.05 -8.58
CA ASP A 278 14.12 -10.04 -9.53
C ASP A 278 14.58 -8.60 -9.80
N PRO A 279 15.73 -8.15 -9.25
CA PRO A 279 16.23 -6.80 -9.46
C PRO A 279 16.67 -6.52 -10.90
N ARG A 280 16.86 -7.54 -11.75
CA ARG A 280 17.17 -7.34 -13.18
C ARG A 280 15.93 -7.11 -14.03
N ALA A 281 14.76 -7.44 -13.50
CA ALA A 281 13.51 -7.42 -14.24
C ALA A 281 12.35 -7.00 -13.32
N TYR A 282 12.41 -5.78 -12.80
CA TYR A 282 11.31 -5.20 -12.04
C TYR A 282 10.15 -4.86 -12.99
N LEU A 283 9.14 -5.73 -13.03
CA LEU A 283 8.02 -5.67 -13.96
C LEU A 283 6.95 -4.68 -13.49
N MET A 284 6.82 -3.54 -14.16
CA MET A 284 5.75 -2.58 -13.91
C MET A 284 4.87 -2.36 -15.14
N PRO A 285 3.63 -1.89 -14.96
CA PRO A 285 2.73 -1.62 -16.09
C PRO A 285 3.32 -0.66 -17.14
N ASP A 286 4.11 0.33 -16.74
CA ASP A 286 4.74 1.30 -17.65
C ASP A 286 6.02 0.79 -18.35
N GLY A 287 6.65 -0.27 -17.85
CA GLY A 287 7.94 -0.74 -18.36
C GLY A 287 8.61 -1.73 -17.40
N VAL A 288 9.76 -2.25 -17.81
CA VAL A 288 10.56 -3.14 -16.96
C VAL A 288 11.88 -2.46 -16.64
N ALA A 289 12.16 -2.25 -15.36
CA ALA A 289 13.38 -1.61 -14.89
C ALA A 289 14.45 -2.63 -14.46
N ASP A 290 15.71 -2.34 -14.79
CA ASP A 290 16.88 -3.10 -14.33
C ASP A 290 17.58 -2.33 -13.19
N PHE A 291 17.31 -2.72 -11.96
CA PHE A 291 17.90 -2.12 -10.77
C PHE A 291 19.40 -2.44 -10.61
N THR A 292 19.97 -3.31 -11.44
CA THR A 292 21.42 -3.61 -11.42
C THR A 292 22.25 -2.59 -12.22
N SER A 293 21.60 -1.69 -12.95
CA SER A 293 22.25 -0.70 -13.84
C SER A 293 22.53 0.65 -13.18
N LEU A 294 21.76 1.02 -12.15
CA LEU A 294 21.78 2.37 -11.59
C LEU A 294 23.03 2.66 -10.76
N ARG A 295 23.31 3.95 -10.62
CA ARG A 295 24.35 4.51 -9.77
C ARG A 295 23.73 5.44 -8.75
N LEU A 296 24.11 5.26 -7.50
CA LEU A 296 23.78 6.15 -6.39
C LEU A 296 25.01 6.95 -5.99
N GLN A 297 24.84 8.26 -5.82
CA GLN A 297 25.89 9.16 -5.36
C GLN A 297 25.31 10.13 -4.34
N GLU A 298 25.87 10.16 -3.13
CA GLU A 298 25.56 11.22 -2.15
C GLU A 298 26.16 12.54 -2.63
N THR A 299 25.31 13.54 -2.83
CA THR A 299 25.69 14.87 -3.35
C THR A 299 25.66 15.94 -2.26
N GLY A 300 25.18 15.60 -1.07
CA GLY A 300 25.17 16.46 0.10
C GLY A 300 24.33 15.87 1.24
N PRO A 301 24.15 16.62 2.34
CA PRO A 301 23.25 16.22 3.42
C PRO A 301 21.83 16.03 2.90
N ASP A 302 21.24 14.87 3.19
CA ASP A 302 19.89 14.52 2.73
C ASP A 302 19.70 14.62 1.21
N ARG A 303 20.76 14.32 0.43
CA ARG A 303 20.75 14.39 -1.04
C ARG A 303 21.47 13.20 -1.67
N VAL A 304 20.72 12.43 -2.46
CA VAL A 304 21.23 11.28 -3.21
C VAL A 304 20.85 11.41 -4.68
N ARG A 305 21.86 11.50 -5.54
CA ARG A 305 21.68 11.42 -6.98
C ARG A 305 21.53 9.98 -7.43
N VAL A 306 20.52 9.73 -8.26
CA VAL A 306 20.27 8.46 -8.95
C VAL A 306 20.46 8.67 -10.45
N SER A 307 21.18 7.78 -11.12
CA SER A 307 21.43 7.89 -12.56
C SER A 307 21.75 6.54 -13.21
N GLY A 308 21.73 6.49 -14.53
CA GLY A 308 22.18 5.31 -15.29
C GLY A 308 21.23 4.12 -15.29
N VAL A 309 19.97 4.33 -14.88
CA VAL A 309 18.93 3.30 -14.94
C VAL A 309 18.70 2.87 -16.39
N ARG A 310 18.63 1.56 -16.60
CA ARG A 310 18.27 0.91 -17.87
C ARG A 310 16.95 0.19 -17.71
N GLY A 311 16.29 -0.05 -18.84
CA GLY A 311 15.13 -0.91 -18.86
C GLY A 311 14.71 -1.31 -20.26
N ARG A 312 13.52 -1.90 -20.32
CA ARG A 312 12.89 -2.35 -21.57
C ARG A 312 11.41 -1.99 -21.57
N GLY A 313 10.81 -2.15 -22.76
CA GLY A 313 9.40 -1.83 -22.98
C GLY A 313 8.44 -2.57 -22.06
N ARG A 314 7.20 -2.12 -22.09
CA ARG A 314 6.08 -2.63 -21.30
C ARG A 314 5.93 -4.16 -21.39
N PRO A 315 5.59 -4.86 -20.30
CA PRO A 315 5.23 -6.26 -20.35
C PRO A 315 3.90 -6.46 -21.10
N ASP A 316 3.76 -7.60 -21.77
CA ASP A 316 2.55 -8.01 -22.50
C ASP A 316 1.38 -8.33 -21.55
N THR A 317 1.68 -8.63 -20.29
CA THR A 317 0.71 -8.94 -19.25
C THR A 317 0.76 -7.95 -18.10
N LEU A 318 -0.38 -7.74 -17.44
CA LEU A 318 -0.55 -6.93 -16.24
C LEU A 318 -0.90 -7.81 -15.04
N LYS A 319 -0.52 -7.38 -13.83
CA LYS A 319 -0.93 -8.02 -12.58
C LYS A 319 -2.41 -7.72 -12.34
N LEU A 320 -3.22 -8.77 -12.22
CA LEU A 320 -4.61 -8.73 -11.80
C LEU A 320 -4.69 -9.37 -10.41
N VAL A 321 -5.17 -8.59 -9.43
CA VAL A 321 -5.38 -9.10 -8.07
C VAL A 321 -6.86 -9.31 -7.86
N ILE A 322 -7.23 -10.56 -7.60
CA ILE A 322 -8.61 -10.96 -7.34
C ILE A 322 -8.76 -11.24 -5.84
N GLY A 323 -9.62 -10.49 -5.18
CA GLY A 323 -9.98 -10.73 -3.77
C GLY A 323 -11.22 -11.60 -3.68
N TYR A 324 -11.19 -12.65 -2.86
CA TYR A 324 -12.34 -13.52 -2.61
C TYR A 324 -12.55 -13.79 -1.11
N GLN A 325 -13.81 -13.94 -0.69
CA GLN A 325 -14.14 -14.25 0.69
C GLN A 325 -13.67 -15.66 1.07
N ASP A 326 -12.86 -15.78 2.12
CA ASP A 326 -12.23 -17.05 2.48
C ASP A 326 -12.26 -17.37 3.98
N GLY A 327 -13.45 -17.15 4.55
CA GLY A 327 -13.78 -17.51 5.93
C GLY A 327 -13.68 -16.34 6.90
N TRP A 328 -13.40 -16.65 8.16
CA TRP A 328 -13.41 -15.74 9.29
C TRP A 328 -12.22 -16.00 10.21
N ILE A 329 -11.72 -14.95 10.84
CA ILE A 329 -10.74 -15.03 11.92
C ILE A 329 -11.40 -14.65 13.24
N GLY A 330 -11.22 -15.53 14.23
CA GLY A 330 -11.37 -15.22 15.63
C GLY A 330 -9.99 -15.02 16.25
N GLU A 331 -9.85 -14.00 17.10
CA GLU A 331 -8.55 -13.62 17.66
C GLU A 331 -8.69 -13.26 19.14
N SER A 332 -7.71 -13.63 19.96
CA SER A 332 -7.62 -13.23 21.36
C SER A 332 -6.19 -12.93 21.78
N LEU A 333 -6.02 -11.98 22.70
CA LEU A 333 -4.73 -11.54 23.21
C LEU A 333 -4.81 -11.36 24.74
N ALA A 334 -3.86 -11.96 25.45
CA ALA A 334 -3.70 -11.85 26.90
C ALA A 334 -2.22 -11.65 27.26
N PHE A 335 -1.94 -10.96 28.37
CA PHE A 335 -0.59 -10.68 28.85
C PHE A 335 -0.43 -11.13 30.30
N PHE A 336 0.64 -11.86 30.57
CA PHE A 336 0.88 -12.51 31.86
C PHE A 336 2.11 -11.89 32.53
N PRO A 337 1.97 -11.38 33.77
CA PRO A 337 3.08 -10.79 34.50
C PRO A 337 3.91 -11.85 35.23
N TRP A 338 5.11 -11.43 35.63
CA TRP A 338 5.92 -12.11 36.62
C TRP A 338 5.19 -12.27 37.97
N PRO A 339 5.46 -13.33 38.75
CA PRO A 339 6.34 -14.47 38.44
C PRO A 339 5.68 -15.48 37.51
N HIS A 340 6.51 -16.24 36.79
CA HIS A 340 6.09 -17.34 35.91
C HIS A 340 5.34 -16.89 34.64
N ALA A 341 5.68 -15.74 34.07
CA ALA A 341 4.98 -15.16 32.91
C ALA A 341 4.81 -16.15 31.75
N TYR A 342 5.89 -16.86 31.37
CA TYR A 342 5.85 -17.84 30.28
C TYR A 342 5.00 -19.07 30.61
N GLU A 343 5.12 -19.63 31.82
CA GLU A 343 4.36 -20.80 32.26
C GLU A 343 2.85 -20.49 32.35
N ARG A 344 2.50 -19.27 32.77
CA ARG A 344 1.11 -18.78 32.73
C ARG A 344 0.60 -18.71 31.29
N ALA A 345 1.39 -18.21 30.34
CA ALA A 345 1.02 -18.18 28.93
C ALA A 345 0.79 -19.60 28.37
N LEU A 346 1.65 -20.56 28.74
CA LEU A 346 1.46 -21.98 28.39
C LEU A 346 0.16 -22.54 28.99
N LYS A 347 -0.09 -22.29 30.28
CA LYS A 347 -1.33 -22.73 30.93
C LYS A 347 -2.57 -22.12 30.28
N ALA A 348 -2.52 -20.85 29.89
CA ALA A 348 -3.61 -20.20 29.18
C ALA A 348 -3.85 -20.82 27.79
N ARG A 349 -2.78 -21.15 27.06
CA ARG A 349 -2.89 -21.88 25.78
C ARG A 349 -3.57 -23.23 25.97
N GLU A 350 -3.17 -24.01 26.97
CA GLU A 350 -3.81 -25.28 27.31
C GLU A 350 -5.30 -25.09 27.61
N THR A 351 -5.62 -24.14 28.50
CA THR A 351 -7.01 -23.82 28.84
C THR A 351 -7.81 -23.46 27.59
N MET A 352 -7.25 -22.67 26.66
CA MET A 352 -7.93 -22.32 25.42
C MET A 352 -8.20 -23.54 24.52
N LEU A 353 -7.23 -24.45 24.40
CA LEU A 353 -7.40 -25.69 23.63
C LEU A 353 -8.51 -26.56 24.23
N GLU A 354 -8.54 -26.73 25.56
CA GLU A 354 -9.64 -27.43 26.25
C GLU A 354 -10.99 -26.73 26.04
N ARG A 355 -11.01 -25.39 26.02
CA ARG A 355 -12.22 -24.62 25.71
C ARG A 355 -12.69 -24.85 24.28
N PHE A 356 -11.79 -24.87 23.30
CA PHE A 356 -12.12 -25.14 21.91
C PHE A 356 -12.75 -26.52 21.73
N GLU A 357 -12.18 -27.54 22.38
CA GLU A 357 -12.74 -28.90 22.38
C GLU A 357 -14.15 -28.93 22.98
N ARG A 358 -14.34 -28.37 24.19
CA ARG A 358 -15.65 -28.35 24.87
C ARG A 358 -16.71 -27.56 24.11
N MET A 359 -16.31 -26.56 23.34
CA MET A 359 -17.21 -25.74 22.52
C MET A 359 -17.43 -26.32 21.12
N GLY A 360 -16.80 -27.45 20.79
CA GLY A 360 -16.88 -28.08 19.48
C GLY A 360 -16.44 -27.16 18.35
N LEU A 361 -15.36 -26.40 18.56
CA LEU A 361 -14.83 -25.46 17.57
C LEU A 361 -14.41 -26.19 16.29
N GLN A 362 -14.95 -25.74 15.15
CA GLN A 362 -14.53 -26.18 13.82
C GLN A 362 -13.56 -25.14 13.25
N ALA A 363 -12.26 -25.45 13.32
CA ALA A 363 -11.19 -24.58 12.84
C ALA A 363 -10.47 -25.18 11.63
N ASP A 364 -10.20 -24.37 10.62
CA ASP A 364 -9.30 -24.73 9.51
C ASP A 364 -7.84 -24.65 9.96
N GLN A 365 -7.51 -23.67 10.82
CA GLN A 365 -6.15 -23.45 11.32
C GLN A 365 -6.19 -22.76 12.68
N VAL A 366 -5.34 -23.19 13.61
CA VAL A 366 -5.16 -22.60 14.93
C VAL A 366 -3.70 -22.19 15.09
N HIS A 367 -3.45 -20.94 15.47
CA HIS A 367 -2.11 -20.41 15.68
C HIS A 367 -1.98 -19.74 17.04
N PHE A 368 -0.88 -20.03 17.74
CA PHE A 368 -0.53 -19.41 19.02
C PHE A 368 0.86 -18.80 18.93
N ASP A 369 0.96 -17.52 19.27
CA ASP A 369 2.22 -16.78 19.36
C ASP A 369 2.48 -16.31 20.79
N PHE A 370 3.75 -16.26 21.18
CA PHE A 370 4.18 -15.65 22.43
C PHE A 370 4.76 -14.26 22.15
N VAL A 371 4.00 -13.22 22.48
CA VAL A 371 4.42 -11.83 22.33
C VAL A 371 5.59 -11.55 23.27
N GLY A 372 6.66 -10.99 22.71
CA GLY A 372 7.95 -10.80 23.40
C GLY A 372 8.94 -11.95 23.19
N LEU A 373 8.52 -13.09 22.61
CA LEU A 373 9.40 -14.23 22.37
C LEU A 373 9.49 -14.61 20.88
N ASN A 374 8.37 -14.82 20.19
CA ASN A 374 8.39 -15.41 18.84
C ASN A 374 7.29 -14.93 17.87
N VAL A 375 6.58 -13.85 18.17
CA VAL A 375 5.43 -13.40 17.34
C VAL A 375 5.77 -13.00 15.90
N LEU A 376 7.01 -12.57 15.61
CA LEU A 376 7.42 -12.13 14.26
C LEU A 376 8.07 -13.26 13.46
N HIS A 377 9.08 -13.92 14.04
CA HIS A 377 9.87 -14.92 13.34
C HIS A 377 9.40 -16.36 13.61
N GLY A 378 8.42 -16.56 14.49
CA GLY A 378 7.88 -17.87 14.82
C GLY A 378 9.00 -18.86 15.18
N PRO A 379 9.06 -20.05 14.55
CA PRO A 379 10.11 -21.04 14.80
C PRO A 379 11.55 -20.56 14.51
N ALA A 380 11.73 -19.50 13.71
CA ALA A 380 13.06 -18.95 13.42
C ALA A 380 13.59 -18.05 14.54
N ALA A 381 12.75 -17.63 15.50
CA ALA A 381 13.19 -17.04 16.76
C ALA A 381 13.41 -18.16 17.80
N PRO A 382 14.67 -18.55 18.10
CA PRO A 382 14.92 -19.56 19.11
C PRO A 382 14.43 -19.07 20.48
N LEU A 383 13.74 -19.95 21.22
CA LEU A 383 13.32 -19.64 22.57
C LEU A 383 14.54 -19.37 23.47
N PRO A 384 14.48 -18.36 24.37
CA PRO A 384 15.51 -18.18 25.38
C PRO A 384 15.67 -19.43 26.26
N ASP A 385 16.82 -19.56 26.93
CA ASP A 385 17.02 -20.61 27.91
C ASP A 385 16.03 -20.51 29.09
N ALA A 386 15.90 -21.60 29.85
CA ALA A 386 14.94 -21.72 30.94
C ALA A 386 15.09 -20.61 32.00
N LYS A 387 16.32 -20.17 32.29
CA LYS A 387 16.57 -19.11 33.26
C LYS A 387 16.02 -17.77 32.74
N ARG A 388 16.34 -17.42 31.49
CA ARG A 388 15.84 -16.20 30.86
C ARG A 388 14.32 -16.20 30.72
N LEU A 389 13.71 -17.35 30.45
CA LEU A 389 12.25 -17.49 30.43
C LEU A 389 11.62 -17.27 31.81
N ALA A 390 12.22 -17.81 32.88
CA ALA A 390 11.75 -17.61 34.25
C ALA A 390 11.88 -16.14 34.71
N ASP A 391 12.91 -15.45 34.21
CA ASP A 391 13.20 -14.05 34.52
C ASP A 391 12.42 -13.05 33.64
N CYS A 392 11.57 -13.50 32.71
CA CYS A 392 10.75 -12.60 31.90
C CYS A 392 9.72 -11.85 32.74
N ASN A 393 9.73 -10.52 32.66
CA ASN A 393 8.77 -9.66 33.37
C ASN A 393 7.33 -9.88 32.88
N GLU A 394 7.15 -10.01 31.56
CA GLU A 394 5.85 -10.14 30.91
C GLU A 394 5.96 -11.03 29.67
N VAL A 395 4.94 -11.84 29.40
CA VAL A 395 4.79 -12.60 28.16
C VAL A 395 3.35 -12.47 27.70
N GLY A 396 3.13 -12.15 26.43
CA GLY A 396 1.78 -12.18 25.85
C GLY A 396 1.48 -13.51 25.17
N LEU A 397 0.23 -13.95 25.19
CA LEU A 397 -0.29 -15.03 24.35
C LEU A 397 -1.27 -14.44 23.35
N ARG A 398 -0.95 -14.58 22.07
CA ARG A 398 -1.88 -14.31 20.97
C ARG A 398 -2.39 -15.65 20.45
N CYS A 399 -3.70 -15.75 20.27
CA CYS A 399 -4.34 -16.87 19.59
C CYS A 399 -5.12 -16.33 18.39
N ALA A 400 -4.81 -16.83 17.21
CA ALA A 400 -5.51 -16.51 15.97
C ALA A 400 -6.02 -17.80 15.33
N VAL A 401 -7.30 -17.85 15.03
CA VAL A 401 -7.95 -19.05 14.51
C VAL A 401 -8.74 -18.72 13.26
N ARG A 402 -8.46 -19.46 12.19
CA ARG A 402 -9.19 -19.38 10.92
C ARG A 402 -10.32 -20.41 10.91
N THR A 403 -11.50 -19.98 10.49
CA THR A 403 -12.73 -20.77 10.48
C THR A 403 -13.56 -20.47 9.22
N ARG A 404 -14.54 -21.32 8.91
CA ARG A 404 -15.43 -21.10 7.76
C ARG A 404 -16.57 -20.13 8.01
N THR A 405 -17.00 -19.96 9.27
CA THR A 405 -18.17 -19.15 9.62
C THR A 405 -17.85 -18.16 10.74
N ALA A 406 -18.61 -17.06 10.79
CA ALA A 406 -18.50 -16.08 11.86
C ALA A 406 -18.82 -16.68 13.24
N GLU A 407 -19.73 -17.65 13.28
CA GLU A 407 -20.14 -18.34 14.51
C GLU A 407 -19.00 -19.16 15.11
N GLU A 408 -18.23 -19.88 14.29
CA GLU A 408 -17.05 -20.61 14.77
C GLU A 408 -15.96 -19.65 15.23
N ALA A 409 -15.69 -18.56 14.51
CA ALA A 409 -14.76 -17.52 14.95
C ALA A 409 -15.21 -16.84 16.27
N GLU A 410 -16.51 -16.70 16.50
CA GLU A 410 -17.07 -16.15 17.74
C GLU A 410 -16.78 -17.04 18.95
N LYS A 411 -16.72 -18.37 18.77
CA LYS A 411 -16.29 -19.29 19.84
C LYS A 411 -14.87 -18.97 20.31
N VAL A 412 -13.98 -18.51 19.42
CA VAL A 412 -12.60 -18.12 19.76
C VAL A 412 -12.58 -16.90 20.66
N ARG A 413 -13.35 -15.85 20.29
CA ARG A 413 -13.51 -14.65 21.11
C ARG A 413 -14.03 -14.99 22.51
N ARG A 414 -15.02 -15.88 22.60
CA ARG A 414 -15.59 -16.35 23.88
C ARG A 414 -14.58 -17.16 24.70
N ALA A 415 -13.87 -18.10 24.08
CA ALA A 415 -12.84 -18.87 24.73
C ALA A 415 -11.71 -17.99 25.29
N GLY A 416 -11.28 -16.98 24.54
CA GLY A 416 -10.34 -15.97 25.01
C GLY A 416 -10.87 -15.18 26.20
N ALA A 417 -12.15 -14.75 26.18
CA ALA A 417 -12.78 -14.06 27.29
C ALA A 417 -12.95 -14.95 28.54
N HIS A 418 -13.10 -16.27 28.39
CA HIS A 418 -13.16 -17.18 29.53
C HIS A 418 -11.89 -17.17 30.37
N LEU A 419 -10.72 -16.84 29.79
CA LEU A 419 -9.46 -16.72 30.54
C LEU A 419 -9.54 -15.67 31.66
N TRP A 420 -10.51 -14.74 31.64
CA TRP A 420 -10.72 -13.76 32.70
C TRP A 420 -10.96 -14.41 34.07
N ILE A 421 -11.63 -15.55 34.10
CA ILE A 421 -11.97 -16.29 35.33
C ILE A 421 -11.59 -17.78 35.26
N MET A 422 -11.04 -18.24 34.14
CA MET A 422 -10.55 -19.61 33.93
C MET A 422 -9.05 -19.65 33.57
N GLY A 423 -8.38 -18.50 33.53
CA GLY A 423 -6.96 -18.39 33.23
C GLY A 423 -6.12 -18.10 34.48
N PRO A 424 -4.79 -17.98 34.29
CA PRO A 424 -3.90 -17.55 35.36
C PRO A 424 -4.31 -16.18 35.96
N GLY A 425 -4.20 -16.03 37.28
CA GLY A 425 -4.51 -14.76 37.96
C GLY A 425 -3.53 -13.64 37.60
N GLY A 426 -3.93 -12.38 37.83
CA GLY A 426 -3.10 -11.19 37.57
C GLY A 426 -2.89 -10.87 36.08
N THR A 427 -3.63 -11.52 35.18
CA THR A 427 -3.52 -11.37 33.72
C THR A 427 -4.17 -10.07 33.25
N SER A 428 -3.53 -9.40 32.30
CA SER A 428 -4.12 -8.28 31.54
C SER A 428 -4.70 -8.79 30.22
N PHE A 429 -5.82 -8.21 29.79
CA PHE A 429 -6.52 -8.64 28.59
C PHE A 429 -6.74 -7.46 27.64
N GLY A 430 -6.58 -7.72 26.34
CA GLY A 430 -7.04 -6.77 25.32
C GLY A 430 -8.57 -6.73 25.23
N THR A 431 -9.11 -5.73 24.54
CA THR A 431 -10.54 -5.71 24.18
C THR A 431 -10.88 -6.96 23.36
N PRO A 432 -11.93 -7.73 23.71
CA PRO A 432 -12.33 -8.90 22.94
C PRO A 432 -12.59 -8.54 21.47
N MET A 433 -11.76 -9.07 20.57
CA MET A 433 -11.84 -8.76 19.15
C MET A 433 -13.06 -9.43 18.52
N LYS A 434 -13.89 -8.65 17.83
CA LYS A 434 -15.02 -9.20 17.07
C LYS A 434 -14.49 -10.10 15.94
N PRO A 435 -15.15 -11.23 15.65
CA PRO A 435 -14.88 -12.00 14.45
C PRO A 435 -14.86 -11.12 13.22
N ARG A 436 -13.86 -11.33 12.36
CA ARG A 436 -13.67 -10.54 11.14
C ARG A 436 -13.62 -11.46 9.93
N PRO A 437 -14.29 -11.10 8.82
CA PRO A 437 -14.18 -11.87 7.59
C PRO A 437 -12.76 -11.77 7.05
N VAL A 438 -12.30 -12.83 6.39
CA VAL A 438 -11.03 -12.89 5.69
C VAL A 438 -11.29 -12.75 4.20
N VAL A 439 -10.51 -11.91 3.56
CA VAL A 439 -10.39 -11.89 2.10
C VAL A 439 -9.01 -12.44 1.77
N SER A 440 -9.00 -13.51 0.98
CA SER A 440 -7.79 -14.08 0.41
C SER A 440 -7.61 -13.54 -0.99
N LEU A 441 -6.35 -13.56 -1.45
CA LEU A 441 -5.97 -13.06 -2.76
C LEU A 441 -5.74 -14.22 -3.72
N TRP A 442 -6.11 -14.00 -4.96
CA TRP A 442 -5.75 -14.81 -6.11
C TRP A 442 -5.01 -13.90 -7.10
N PRO A 443 -3.70 -13.70 -6.92
CA PRO A 443 -2.88 -12.97 -7.88
C PRO A 443 -2.75 -13.78 -9.16
N THR A 444 -3.03 -13.14 -10.29
CA THR A 444 -2.93 -13.69 -11.64
C THR A 444 -2.41 -12.63 -12.60
N LEU A 445 -2.08 -13.05 -13.82
CA LEU A 445 -1.75 -12.14 -14.92
C LEU A 445 -2.93 -12.06 -15.90
N ILE A 446 -3.06 -10.92 -16.57
CA ILE A 446 -4.01 -10.70 -17.67
C ILE A 446 -3.29 -10.05 -18.87
N PRO A 447 -3.59 -10.43 -20.12
CA PRO A 447 -3.11 -9.72 -21.30
C PRO A 447 -3.48 -8.23 -21.27
N ARG A 448 -2.50 -7.36 -21.55
CA ARG A 448 -2.64 -5.91 -21.44
C ARG A 448 -3.77 -5.37 -22.32
N GLU A 449 -3.94 -5.92 -23.51
CA GLU A 449 -4.92 -5.48 -24.51
C GLU A 449 -6.38 -5.62 -24.06
N LEU A 450 -6.64 -6.43 -23.04
CA LEU A 450 -7.97 -6.63 -22.44
C LEU A 450 -8.34 -5.52 -21.42
N VAL A 451 -7.36 -4.70 -21.07
CA VAL A 451 -7.48 -3.63 -20.06
C VAL A 451 -7.37 -2.28 -20.76
N ARG A 452 -8.35 -1.40 -20.52
CA ARG A 452 -8.39 -0.07 -21.11
C ARG A 452 -8.74 0.94 -20.03
N GLN A 453 -7.87 1.93 -19.86
CA GLN A 453 -8.17 3.07 -19.02
C GLN A 453 -9.11 4.04 -19.75
N SER A 454 -9.92 4.75 -18.99
CA SER A 454 -10.74 5.87 -19.48
C SER A 454 -10.56 7.07 -18.56
N VAL A 455 -10.49 8.26 -19.16
CA VAL A 455 -10.34 9.52 -18.43
C VAL A 455 -11.56 10.41 -18.64
N SER A 456 -12.00 11.06 -17.57
CA SER A 456 -13.03 12.11 -17.62
C SER A 456 -12.56 13.32 -16.82
N ILE A 457 -12.76 14.53 -17.36
CA ILE A 457 -12.49 15.77 -16.63
C ILE A 457 -13.80 16.27 -16.02
N LEU A 458 -13.82 16.42 -14.71
CA LEU A 458 -14.89 17.08 -13.96
C LEU A 458 -14.43 18.47 -13.54
N GLU A 459 -15.35 19.43 -13.48
CA GLU A 459 -15.03 20.82 -13.15
C GLU A 459 -15.88 21.35 -11.98
N ALA A 460 -15.22 22.04 -11.06
CA ALA A 460 -15.82 22.70 -9.89
C ALA A 460 -16.51 24.02 -10.26
#